data_AF-A0A7X3ZEI3-F1
#
_entry.id   AF-A0A7X3ZEI3-F1
#
_cell.length_a   1.000
_cell.length_b   1.000
_cell.length_c   1.000
_cell.angle_alpha   90.00
_cell.angle_beta   90.00
_cell.angle_gamma   90.00
#
_symmetry.space_group_name_H-M   'P 1'
#
loop_
_entity.id
_entity.type
_entity.pdbx_description
1 polymer ?
#
loop_
_entity_poly.entity_id
_entity_poly.type
_entity_poly.pdbx_seq_one_letter_code
_entity_poly.pdbx_strand_id
1 'polypeptide(L)'
;SDGSDGVGGEPAFGQLPQMQEVVEVLGGGQFSGGGGSMLVQWPRSGEAWDWPGQGHIDGYGPGGWSGGFMLGATAYLDDVEANGGAFVYWPQSHLPTHAYFREHPAHIDGSFRDRADWEPRQWGLFSDCSPQGPEQFVARTGDVIFWHCFLCHTGSANIRSKPRLGLFARWHHTEREAMRYEV
;
A
#
# COMPACT_ATOMS: atom_id res chain seq x y z
N SER A 1 -15.47 -14.79 2.75
CA SER A 1 -14.71 -15.55 3.75
C SER A 1 -13.50 -16.15 3.06
N ASP A 2 -12.36 -15.48 3.18
CA ASP A 2 -11.07 -16.03 2.79
C ASP A 2 -10.11 -15.74 3.94
N GLY A 3 -9.96 -16.73 4.81
CA GLY A 3 -9.07 -16.69 5.95
C GLY A 3 -7.68 -17.06 5.45
N SER A 4 -6.88 -16.06 5.12
CA SER A 4 -5.43 -16.23 5.09
C SER A 4 -4.94 -16.20 6.53
N ASP A 5 -4.97 -17.35 7.21
CA ASP A 5 -4.19 -17.57 8.42
C ASP A 5 -2.71 -17.61 8.01
N GLY A 6 -2.18 -16.41 7.73
CA GLY A 6 -0.76 -16.23 7.47
C GLY A 6 0.00 -16.59 8.73
N VAL A 7 1.15 -17.25 8.56
CA VAL A 7 2.13 -17.43 9.64
C VAL A 7 2.66 -16.03 10.02
N GLY A 8 1.96 -15.37 10.94
CA GLY A 8 2.42 -14.18 11.65
C GLY A 8 3.01 -14.62 12.98
N GLY A 9 4.19 -14.12 13.33
CA GLY A 9 4.69 -14.29 14.70
C GLY A 9 3.72 -13.69 15.71
N GLU A 10 3.65 -14.24 16.92
CA GLU A 10 2.94 -13.61 18.03
C GLU A 10 3.91 -12.77 18.87
N PRO A 11 3.59 -11.49 19.16
CA PRO A 11 2.42 -10.75 18.66
C PRO A 11 2.58 -10.38 17.17
N ALA A 12 1.44 -10.22 16.48
CA ALA A 12 1.44 -9.86 15.07
C ALA A 12 2.21 -8.55 14.83
N PHE A 13 2.85 -8.40 13.67
CA PHE A 13 3.70 -7.23 13.34
C PHE A 13 3.07 -5.89 13.75
N GLY A 14 1.83 -5.62 13.33
CA GLY A 14 1.12 -4.38 13.64
C GLY A 14 0.68 -4.22 15.10
N GLN A 15 0.86 -5.24 15.94
CA GLN A 15 0.58 -5.23 17.38
C GLN A 15 1.86 -5.08 18.22
N LEU A 16 3.04 -5.01 17.59
CA LEU A 16 4.27 -4.72 18.31
C LEU A 16 4.19 -3.34 18.99
N PRO A 17 4.75 -3.17 20.21
CA PRO A 17 4.66 -1.90 20.93
C PRO A 17 5.16 -0.69 20.12
N GLN A 18 6.26 -0.85 19.38
CA GLN A 18 6.82 0.20 18.52
C GLN A 18 5.86 0.59 17.39
N MET A 19 5.12 -0.39 16.84
CA MET A 19 4.12 -0.12 15.81
C MET A 19 2.91 0.60 16.41
N GLN A 20 2.46 0.20 17.59
CA GLN A 20 1.37 0.88 18.29
C GLN A 20 1.72 2.34 18.59
N GLU A 21 2.95 2.64 19.04
CA GLU A 21 3.40 4.01 19.29
C GLU A 21 3.37 4.87 18.02
N VAL A 22 3.89 4.36 16.89
CA VAL A 22 3.87 5.11 15.63
C VAL A 22 2.45 5.33 15.12
N VAL A 23 1.59 4.31 15.19
CA VAL A 23 0.19 4.39 14.75
C VAL A 23 -0.62 5.34 15.63
N GLU A 24 -0.36 5.35 16.94
CA GLU A 24 -0.99 6.28 17.87
C GLU A 24 -0.68 7.74 17.49
N VAL A 25 0.60 8.03 17.21
CA VAL A 25 1.03 9.38 16.79
C VAL A 25 0.44 9.78 15.43
N LEU A 26 0.45 8.87 14.45
CA LEU A 26 -0.06 9.15 13.10
C LEU A 26 -1.59 9.22 13.03
N GLY A 27 -2.27 8.40 13.81
CA GLY A 27 -3.73 8.27 13.80
C GLY A 27 -4.44 9.07 14.89
N GLY A 28 -3.74 9.65 15.87
CA GLY A 28 -4.35 10.36 16.99
C GLY A 28 -5.33 9.50 17.80
N GLY A 29 -5.03 8.21 17.94
CA GLY A 29 -5.90 7.23 18.59
C GLY A 29 -7.14 6.82 17.78
N GLN A 30 -7.27 7.29 16.53
CA GLN A 30 -8.43 7.02 15.67
C GLN A 30 -8.25 5.86 14.70
N PHE A 31 -7.08 5.21 14.71
CA PHE A 31 -6.79 4.09 13.84
C PHE A 31 -6.94 2.77 14.58
N SER A 32 -7.57 1.79 13.92
CA SER A 32 -7.75 0.43 14.40
C SER A 32 -7.30 -0.56 13.34
N GLY A 33 -7.03 -1.80 13.75
CA GLY A 33 -6.51 -2.85 12.89
C GLY A 33 -5.12 -3.30 13.31
N GLY A 34 -4.20 -3.33 12.35
CA GLY A 34 -2.91 -3.99 12.47
C GLY A 34 -2.92 -5.33 11.75
N GLY A 35 -2.44 -6.38 12.43
CA GLY A 35 -2.21 -7.69 11.83
C GLY A 35 -0.77 -7.88 11.41
N GLY A 36 -0.48 -8.91 10.61
CA GLY A 36 0.88 -9.28 10.26
C GLY A 36 0.89 -10.44 9.30
N SER A 37 0.55 -10.17 8.04
CA SER A 37 0.54 -11.17 6.99
C SER A 37 1.91 -11.23 6.31
N MET A 38 2.38 -12.44 6.03
CA MET A 38 3.60 -12.62 5.25
C MET A 38 3.38 -12.16 3.80
N LEU A 39 4.28 -11.35 3.28
CA LEU A 39 4.42 -11.00 1.88
C LEU A 39 5.69 -11.64 1.33
N VAL A 40 5.53 -12.47 0.30
CA VAL A 40 6.64 -13.12 -0.39
C VAL A 40 6.67 -12.66 -1.84
N GLN A 41 7.80 -12.13 -2.29
CA GLN A 41 8.08 -11.88 -3.70
C GLN A 41 9.12 -12.88 -4.19
N TRP A 42 8.65 -13.89 -4.92
CA TRP A 42 9.49 -14.94 -5.47
C TRP A 42 10.35 -14.42 -6.64
N PRO A 43 11.58 -14.96 -6.81
CA PRO A 43 12.41 -14.72 -7.99
C PRO A 43 11.69 -14.98 -9.32
N ARG A 44 11.92 -14.10 -10.29
CA ARG A 44 11.53 -14.23 -11.70
C ARG A 44 12.79 -14.40 -12.55
N SER A 45 13.37 -15.59 -12.47
CA SER A 45 14.64 -15.91 -13.13
C SER A 45 14.53 -15.74 -14.65
N GLY A 46 15.45 -14.97 -15.24
CA GLY A 46 15.56 -14.79 -16.70
C GLY A 46 14.73 -13.64 -17.27
N GLU A 47 13.97 -12.92 -16.44
CA GLU A 47 13.28 -11.69 -16.86
C GLU A 47 14.22 -10.47 -16.78
N ALA A 48 14.12 -9.57 -17.75
CA ALA A 48 14.71 -8.24 -17.63
C ALA A 48 13.84 -7.40 -16.67
N TRP A 49 14.47 -6.65 -15.78
CA TRP A 49 13.73 -5.77 -14.89
C TRP A 49 13.31 -4.50 -15.62
N ASP A 50 12.08 -4.07 -15.38
CA ASP A 50 11.53 -2.80 -15.84
C ASP A 50 10.74 -2.12 -14.73
N TRP A 51 10.57 -0.81 -14.84
CA TRP A 51 9.75 -0.04 -13.93
C TRP A 51 8.29 -0.49 -14.03
N PRO A 52 7.58 -0.65 -12.91
CA PRO A 52 6.14 -0.82 -12.95
C PRO A 52 5.49 0.39 -13.63
N GLY A 53 4.62 0.15 -14.61
CA GLY A 53 3.98 1.22 -15.38
C GLY A 53 3.02 2.09 -14.57
N GLN A 54 2.47 1.60 -13.47
CA GLN A 54 1.50 2.30 -12.64
C GLN A 54 1.47 1.80 -11.19
N GLY A 55 0.98 2.65 -10.29
CA GLY A 55 0.83 2.37 -8.86
C GLY A 55 -0.60 2.56 -8.39
N HIS A 56 -1.13 1.57 -7.67
CA HIS A 56 -2.47 1.64 -7.10
C HIS A 56 -2.48 2.36 -5.75
N ILE A 57 -3.67 2.80 -5.34
CA ILE A 57 -3.94 3.21 -3.96
C ILE A 57 -4.64 2.07 -3.22
N ASP A 58 -4.49 2.04 -1.91
CA ASP A 58 -5.15 1.04 -1.07
C ASP A 58 -6.60 1.44 -0.76
N GLY A 59 -7.33 0.52 -0.13
CA GLY A 59 -8.73 0.74 0.23
C GLY A 59 -9.71 0.36 -0.88
N TYR A 60 -9.24 -0.25 -1.97
CA TYR A 60 -10.06 -0.73 -3.08
C TYR A 60 -9.57 -2.08 -3.59
N GLY A 61 -10.50 -3.00 -3.83
CA GLY A 61 -10.23 -4.30 -4.44
C GLY A 61 -11.20 -4.65 -5.56
N PRO A 62 -11.21 -5.92 -6.01
CA PRO A 62 -12.17 -6.40 -7.01
C PRO A 62 -13.65 -6.17 -6.63
N GLY A 63 -13.95 -6.06 -5.32
CA GLY A 63 -15.28 -5.80 -4.79
C GLY A 63 -15.60 -4.34 -4.43
N GLY A 64 -14.75 -3.38 -4.82
CA GLY A 64 -14.93 -1.96 -4.49
C GLY A 64 -14.23 -1.55 -3.19
N TRP A 65 -14.74 -0.50 -2.55
CA TRP A 65 -14.19 0.07 -1.31
C TRP A 65 -14.05 -0.98 -0.19
N SER A 66 -12.86 -1.08 0.40
CA SER A 66 -12.47 -2.12 1.36
C SER A 66 -12.33 -1.62 2.81
N GLY A 67 -12.99 -0.50 3.15
CA GLY A 67 -13.29 -0.15 4.53
C GLY A 67 -12.35 0.86 5.19
N GLY A 68 -12.22 2.05 4.60
CA GLY A 68 -11.63 3.23 5.26
C GLY A 68 -10.17 3.04 5.69
N PHE A 69 -9.39 2.35 4.86
CA PHE A 69 -7.96 2.19 5.04
C PHE A 69 -7.26 3.56 5.11
N MET A 70 -6.33 3.72 6.05
CA MET A 70 -5.63 4.99 6.29
C MET A 70 -4.11 4.84 6.19
N LEU A 71 -3.57 3.79 6.79
CA LEU A 71 -2.13 3.60 6.94
C LEU A 71 -1.76 2.14 6.69
N GLY A 72 -0.75 1.91 5.87
CA GLY A 72 -0.12 0.62 5.70
C GLY A 72 1.31 0.62 6.20
N ALA A 73 1.79 -0.55 6.58
CA ALA A 73 3.19 -0.77 6.88
C ALA A 73 3.70 -2.12 6.36
N THR A 74 4.96 -2.14 5.95
CA THR A 74 5.69 -3.36 5.63
C THR A 74 7.04 -3.34 6.34
N ALA A 75 7.30 -4.35 7.17
CA ALA A 75 8.63 -4.64 7.70
C ALA A 75 9.33 -5.66 6.80
N TYR A 76 10.63 -5.48 6.57
CA TYR A 76 11.43 -6.39 5.76
C TYR A 76 12.18 -7.41 6.62
N LEU A 77 12.04 -8.70 6.29
CA LEU A 77 12.67 -9.80 7.02
C LEU A 77 14.03 -10.21 6.43
N ASP A 78 14.36 -9.66 5.27
CA ASP A 78 15.64 -9.78 4.59
C ASP A 78 15.96 -8.44 3.91
N ASP A 79 17.22 -8.23 3.55
CA ASP A 79 17.63 -7.07 2.76
C ASP A 79 16.91 -7.04 1.41
N VAL A 80 16.39 -5.86 1.05
CA VAL A 80 15.74 -5.60 -0.23
C VAL A 80 16.70 -4.85 -1.12
N GLU A 81 17.29 -5.57 -2.06
CA GLU A 81 18.13 -4.97 -3.09
C GLU A 81 17.27 -4.28 -4.17
N ALA A 82 17.87 -3.30 -4.85
CA ALA A 82 17.28 -2.75 -6.07
C ALA A 82 16.94 -3.88 -7.05
N ASN A 83 15.77 -3.80 -7.69
CA ASN A 83 15.24 -4.78 -8.62
C ASN A 83 14.91 -6.15 -7.99
N GLY A 84 14.88 -6.21 -6.65
CA GLY A 84 14.65 -7.41 -5.84
C GLY A 84 13.22 -7.55 -5.30
N GLY A 85 12.21 -7.04 -6.01
CA GLY A 85 10.83 -7.07 -5.54
C GLY A 85 10.54 -6.02 -4.49
N ALA A 86 11.15 -4.83 -4.60
CA ALA A 86 11.00 -3.72 -3.69
C ALA A 86 9.58 -3.15 -3.69
N PHE A 87 9.24 -2.39 -2.65
CA PHE A 87 8.07 -1.51 -2.68
C PHE A 87 8.41 -0.31 -3.57
N VAL A 88 7.64 -0.14 -4.63
CA VAL A 88 7.75 0.99 -5.55
C VAL A 88 6.64 1.97 -5.24
N TYR A 89 6.96 3.24 -5.08
CA TYR A 89 6.00 4.29 -4.78
C TYR A 89 6.23 5.51 -5.64
N TRP A 90 5.17 6.30 -5.82
CA TRP A 90 5.21 7.57 -6.52
C TRP A 90 5.21 8.69 -5.49
N PRO A 91 6.35 9.37 -5.26
CA PRO A 91 6.46 10.37 -4.21
C PRO A 91 5.40 11.46 -4.33
N GLN A 92 4.74 11.79 -3.22
CA GLN A 92 3.69 12.82 -3.14
C GLN A 92 2.40 12.55 -3.93
N SER A 93 2.24 11.38 -4.57
CA SER A 93 1.00 11.00 -5.29
C SER A 93 -0.28 11.02 -4.43
N HIS A 94 -0.15 10.94 -3.11
CA HIS A 94 -1.27 11.08 -2.18
C HIS A 94 -1.91 12.48 -2.19
N LEU A 95 -1.17 13.54 -2.55
CA LEU A 95 -1.68 14.91 -2.59
C LEU A 95 -2.66 15.14 -3.77
N PRO A 96 -2.31 14.87 -5.03
CA PRO A 96 -3.26 15.00 -6.14
C PRO A 96 -4.40 13.97 -6.04
N THR A 97 -4.14 12.78 -5.49
CA THR A 97 -5.20 11.79 -5.23
C THR A 97 -6.19 12.30 -4.18
N HIS A 98 -5.72 12.92 -3.10
CA HIS A 98 -6.58 13.57 -2.11
C HIS A 98 -7.39 14.71 -2.73
N ALA A 99 -6.76 15.57 -3.53
CA ALA A 99 -7.44 16.65 -4.24
C ALA A 99 -8.56 16.12 -5.16
N TYR A 100 -8.32 15.02 -5.86
CA TYR A 100 -9.31 14.35 -6.69
C TYR A 100 -10.54 13.91 -5.89
N PHE A 101 -10.34 13.22 -4.76
CA PHE A 101 -11.48 12.77 -3.94
C PHE A 101 -12.16 13.92 -3.19
N ARG A 102 -11.48 15.04 -2.94
CA ARG A 102 -12.13 16.26 -2.45
C ARG A 102 -13.05 16.90 -3.48
N GLU A 103 -12.66 16.86 -4.76
CA GLU A 103 -13.50 17.34 -5.87
C GLU A 103 -14.62 16.36 -6.21
N HIS A 104 -14.37 15.05 -6.03
CA HIS A 104 -15.29 13.97 -6.36
C HIS A 104 -15.48 12.98 -5.19
N PRO A 105 -16.05 13.42 -4.05
CA PRO A 105 -16.12 12.60 -2.83
C PRO A 105 -16.93 11.33 -3.01
N ALA A 106 -17.95 11.33 -3.88
CA ALA A 106 -18.72 10.12 -4.18
C ALA A 106 -17.86 8.99 -4.77
N HIS A 107 -16.78 9.31 -5.47
CA HIS A 107 -15.92 8.31 -6.11
C HIS A 107 -15.13 7.46 -5.12
N ILE A 108 -15.11 7.82 -3.83
CA ILE A 108 -14.48 7.04 -2.77
C ILE A 108 -15.12 5.64 -2.57
N ASP A 109 -16.26 5.37 -3.22
CA ASP A 109 -16.85 4.04 -3.29
C ASP A 109 -16.18 3.10 -4.32
N GLY A 110 -15.29 3.64 -5.14
CA GLY A 110 -14.62 2.93 -6.24
C GLY A 110 -15.16 3.29 -7.63
N SER A 111 -16.22 4.10 -7.73
CA SER A 111 -16.83 4.50 -9.02
C SER A 111 -15.93 5.39 -9.88
N PHE A 112 -14.76 5.82 -9.40
CA PHE A 112 -13.72 6.38 -10.29
C PHE A 112 -13.32 5.42 -11.42
N ARG A 113 -13.56 4.11 -11.25
CA ARG A 113 -13.33 3.08 -12.26
C ARG A 113 -14.38 3.06 -13.39
N ASP A 114 -15.51 3.73 -13.20
CA ASP A 114 -16.58 3.83 -14.19
C ASP A 114 -16.37 5.02 -15.15
N ARG A 115 -15.31 5.80 -14.94
CA ARG A 115 -14.94 6.91 -15.82
C ARG A 115 -14.63 6.40 -17.22
N ALA A 116 -14.99 7.21 -18.23
CA ALA A 116 -14.72 6.89 -19.63
C ALA A 116 -13.22 6.74 -19.95
N ASP A 117 -12.34 7.39 -19.18
CA ASP A 117 -10.89 7.29 -19.31
C ASP A 117 -10.25 6.23 -18.40
N TRP A 118 -11.03 5.41 -17.67
CA TRP A 118 -10.48 4.37 -16.79
C TRP A 118 -9.73 3.29 -17.57
N GLU A 119 -10.32 2.64 -18.57
CA GLU A 119 -9.65 1.55 -19.29
C GLU A 119 -8.26 1.92 -19.87
N PRO A 120 -8.08 3.06 -20.55
CA PRO A 120 -6.77 3.43 -21.08
C PRO A 120 -5.77 3.90 -20.01
N ARG A 121 -6.23 4.38 -18.84
CA ARG A 121 -5.34 4.95 -17.80
C ARG A 121 -5.10 4.01 -16.63
N GLN A 122 -6.10 3.24 -16.26
CA GLN A 122 -6.17 2.43 -15.05
C GLN A 122 -5.65 3.22 -13.84
N TRP A 123 -4.69 2.67 -13.10
CA TRP A 123 -4.10 3.33 -11.94
C TRP A 123 -3.21 4.53 -12.29
N GLY A 124 -2.79 4.65 -13.55
CA GLY A 124 -2.24 5.89 -14.14
C GLY A 124 -3.17 7.10 -14.00
N LEU A 125 -4.47 6.89 -13.70
CA LEU A 125 -5.37 7.96 -13.26
C LEU A 125 -4.77 8.77 -12.09
N PHE A 126 -4.09 8.09 -11.16
CA PHE A 126 -3.50 8.68 -9.97
C PHE A 126 -1.98 8.73 -10.02
N SER A 127 -1.30 7.65 -10.44
CA SER A 127 0.17 7.60 -10.38
C SER A 127 0.84 8.60 -11.32
N ASP A 128 0.24 8.90 -12.47
CA ASP A 128 0.78 9.85 -13.45
C ASP A 128 0.69 11.30 -12.98
N CYS A 129 -0.18 11.56 -12.00
CA CYS A 129 -0.36 12.88 -11.38
C CYS A 129 0.73 13.17 -10.33
N SER A 130 1.55 12.18 -10.00
CA SER A 130 2.71 12.36 -9.13
C SER A 130 3.66 13.42 -9.71
N PRO A 131 4.16 14.38 -8.91
CA PRO A 131 5.15 15.35 -9.38
C PRO A 131 6.52 14.71 -9.68
N GLN A 132 6.71 13.44 -9.28
CA GLN A 132 7.94 12.68 -9.44
C GLN A 132 7.64 11.29 -10.00
N GLY A 133 8.60 10.73 -10.74
CA GLY A 133 8.53 9.35 -11.21
C GLY A 133 8.56 8.33 -10.06
N PRO A 134 8.39 7.02 -10.37
CA PRO A 134 8.45 5.97 -9.36
C PRO A 134 9.85 5.86 -8.72
N GLU A 135 9.88 5.53 -7.42
CA GLU A 135 11.09 5.23 -6.65
C GLU A 135 11.00 3.83 -6.03
N GLN A 136 12.14 3.16 -5.87
CA GLN A 136 12.24 1.89 -5.13
C GLN A 136 12.65 2.14 -3.68
N PHE A 137 11.90 1.60 -2.73
CA PHE A 137 12.35 1.49 -1.34
C PHE A 137 13.28 0.28 -1.20
N VAL A 138 14.58 0.53 -1.35
CA VAL A 138 15.67 -0.40 -1.02
C VAL A 138 15.88 -0.34 0.49
N ALA A 139 15.90 -1.50 1.13
CA ALA A 139 15.76 -1.61 2.58
C ALA A 139 16.74 -2.64 3.15
N ARG A 140 17.13 -2.47 4.40
CA ARG A 140 17.81 -3.50 5.19
C ARG A 140 16.80 -4.33 5.96
N THR A 141 17.23 -5.51 6.37
CA THR A 141 16.49 -6.35 7.30
C THR A 141 16.12 -5.55 8.55
N GLY A 142 14.84 -5.54 8.90
CA GLY A 142 14.28 -4.79 10.03
C GLY A 142 13.76 -3.39 9.70
N ASP A 143 14.07 -2.84 8.52
CA ASP A 143 13.49 -1.55 8.09
C ASP A 143 11.98 -1.69 7.88
N VAL A 144 11.26 -0.61 8.19
CA VAL A 144 9.81 -0.50 8.03
C VAL A 144 9.47 0.68 7.14
N ILE A 145 8.68 0.44 6.10
CA ILE A 145 8.05 1.51 5.33
C ILE A 145 6.60 1.67 5.76
N PHE A 146 6.20 2.92 5.98
CA PHE A 146 4.82 3.33 6.20
C PHE A 146 4.32 4.11 4.97
N TRP A 147 3.04 3.96 4.62
CA TRP A 147 2.44 4.76 3.55
C TRP A 147 0.98 5.12 3.85
N HIS A 148 0.59 6.29 3.34
CA HIS A 148 -0.78 6.78 3.37
C HIS A 148 -1.67 6.03 2.36
N CYS A 149 -2.96 5.86 2.66
CA CYS A 149 -3.91 5.14 1.80
C CYS A 149 -3.97 5.63 0.36
N PHE A 150 -3.83 6.93 0.15
CA PHE A 150 -3.79 7.55 -1.18
C PHE A 150 -2.41 7.58 -1.85
N LEU A 151 -1.36 7.04 -1.23
CA LEU A 151 -0.06 6.95 -1.89
C LEU A 151 -0.12 5.86 -2.97
N CYS A 152 0.12 6.25 -4.22
CA CYS A 152 0.28 5.29 -5.31
C CYS A 152 1.53 4.45 -5.09
N HIS A 153 1.35 3.13 -5.11
CA HIS A 153 2.44 2.17 -4.93
C HIS A 153 2.17 0.82 -5.59
N THR A 154 3.19 -0.01 -5.66
CA THR A 154 3.12 -1.40 -6.14
C THR A 154 4.36 -2.20 -5.70
N GLY A 155 4.35 -3.51 -5.89
CA GLY A 155 5.57 -4.32 -5.79
C GLY A 155 6.28 -4.40 -7.15
N SER A 156 7.60 -4.24 -7.18
CA SER A 156 8.36 -4.50 -8.41
C SER A 156 8.50 -6.01 -8.69
N ALA A 157 8.92 -6.36 -9.90
CA ALA A 157 9.47 -7.69 -10.15
C ALA A 157 10.71 -7.94 -9.26
N ASN A 158 10.91 -9.20 -8.88
CA ASN A 158 12.12 -9.65 -8.20
C ASN A 158 12.96 -10.46 -9.19
N ILE A 159 13.99 -9.84 -9.79
CA ILE A 159 14.92 -10.53 -10.70
C ILE A 159 16.16 -11.07 -9.98
N ARG A 160 16.19 -11.00 -8.63
CA ARG A 160 17.27 -11.55 -7.80
C ARG A 160 17.03 -13.03 -7.55
N SER A 161 18.05 -13.72 -7.03
CA SER A 161 18.01 -15.17 -6.82
C SER A 161 17.30 -15.62 -5.54
N LYS A 162 17.02 -14.69 -4.62
CA LYS A 162 16.37 -14.98 -3.33
C LYS A 162 14.97 -14.37 -3.29
N PRO A 163 14.00 -15.02 -2.61
CA PRO A 163 12.72 -14.38 -2.34
C PRO A 163 12.91 -13.16 -1.44
N ARG A 164 12.11 -12.12 -1.65
CA ARG A 164 11.98 -11.03 -0.69
C ARG A 164 10.85 -11.35 0.26
N LEU A 165 11.14 -11.30 1.56
CA LEU A 165 10.21 -11.58 2.63
C LEU A 165 9.86 -10.28 3.39
N GLY A 166 8.60 -10.10 3.73
CA GLY A 166 8.17 -9.01 4.58
C GLY A 166 6.89 -9.32 5.35
N LEU A 167 6.63 -8.54 6.39
CA LEU A 167 5.40 -8.58 7.17
C LEU A 167 4.58 -7.34 6.92
N PHE A 168 3.30 -7.54 6.60
CA PHE A 168 2.39 -6.50 6.19
C PHE A 168 1.30 -6.28 7.22
N ALA A 169 1.04 -5.02 7.55
CA ALA A 169 -0.03 -4.60 8.46
C ALA A 169 -0.78 -3.40 7.88
N ARG A 170 -2.05 -3.29 8.28
CA ARG A 170 -2.96 -2.25 7.80
C ARG A 170 -3.82 -1.71 8.92
N TRP A 171 -4.00 -0.40 8.93
CA TRP A 171 -4.90 0.29 9.84
C TRP A 171 -5.95 1.06 9.06
N HIS A 172 -7.17 1.03 9.57
CA HIS A 172 -8.32 1.76 9.08
C HIS A 172 -8.81 2.72 10.17
N HIS A 173 -9.58 3.73 9.78
CA HIS A 173 -10.18 4.60 10.78
C HIS A 173 -11.30 3.87 11.54
N THR A 174 -11.36 4.08 12.85
CA THR A 174 -12.39 3.54 13.77
C THR A 174 -13.82 3.79 13.30
N GLU A 175 -14.12 4.95 12.69
CA GLU A 175 -15.45 5.30 12.20
C GLU A 175 -15.58 5.18 10.67
N ARG A 176 -14.79 4.30 10.03
CA ARG A 176 -14.67 4.13 8.56
C ARG A 176 -15.98 4.22 7.76
N GLU A 177 -17.09 3.71 8.28
CA GLU A 177 -18.40 3.78 7.62
C GLU A 177 -19.01 5.19 7.65
N ALA A 178 -18.87 5.89 8.77
CA ALA A 178 -19.41 7.24 8.96
C ALA A 178 -18.63 8.27 8.14
N MET A 179 -17.30 8.18 8.14
CA MET A 179 -16.44 9.12 7.42
C MET A 179 -16.14 8.70 5.98
N ARG A 180 -16.86 7.71 5.45
CA ARG A 180 -16.61 7.18 4.10
C ARG A 180 -16.48 8.28 3.05
N TYR A 181 -17.31 9.33 3.15
CA TYR A 181 -17.33 10.47 2.22
C TYR A 181 -16.65 11.72 2.77
N GLU A 182 -16.01 11.64 3.94
CA GLU A 182 -15.23 12.72 4.52
C GLU A 182 -13.80 12.60 4.00
N VAL A 183 -13.47 13.43 3.01
CA VAL A 183 -12.17 13.49 2.34
C VAL A 183 -11.48 14.80 2.64
#